data_AF-A0A7Y6YT04-F1
#
_entry.id   AF-A0A7Y6YT04-F1
#
_cell.length_a   1.000
_cell.length_b   1.000
_cell.length_c   1.000
_cell.angle_alpha   90.00
_cell.angle_beta   90.00
_cell.angle_gamma   90.00
#
_symmetry.space_group_name_H-M   'P 1'
#
loop_
_entity.id
_entity.type
_entity.pdbx_description
1 polymer ?
#
loop_
_entity_poly.entity_id
_entity_poly.type
_entity_poly.pdbx_seq_one_letter_code
_entity_poly.pdbx_strand_id
1 'polypeptide(L)'
;MAEAISGIGASASTGASQAAADRQKLADDLDDFMTLLTTQLQHQDPLDPMDANEFTTQLVQFASVEQQIQQNSNLEGLLAAQENSQLASVASYVGRMVEAETNQVQVYNGEADFNYILHEDAVSTLINIVDDNGRTVFSAEGNVAAGKHGVIWDGTDLSGQRLPDGIYKLTVSALDADGAPVDVTTTAVGKVTGVSYAGTEPELLLTNQAIKLDKVISIKETAIELSEVDKIAAATLKAKASSDDAKKSAEASVDYATALQELVNENDISGLDEELKTATEMMETANKASVAATEAYETAKNATSSYVAAEAAQTAAAESSKALVAATKGAQALARAKQLVAEANPEAT
;
A
#
# COMPACT_ATOMS: atom_id res chain seq x y z
N MET A 1 -29.38 5.90 -43.01
CA MET A 1 -28.11 5.99 -42.27
C MET A 1 -28.27 7.06 -41.21
N ALA A 2 -28.63 6.65 -40.00
CA ALA A 2 -28.51 7.41 -38.75
C ALA A 2 -29.27 6.56 -37.74
N GLU A 3 -28.56 5.80 -36.90
CA GLU A 3 -28.93 5.35 -35.54
C GLU A 3 -27.78 4.43 -35.05
N ALA A 4 -26.71 5.06 -34.63
CA ALA A 4 -25.81 4.63 -33.56
C ALA A 4 -25.54 5.95 -32.83
N ILE A 5 -25.80 6.13 -31.54
CA ILE A 5 -25.11 5.49 -30.44
C ILE A 5 -26.05 5.54 -29.23
N SER A 6 -26.28 4.41 -28.56
CA SER A 6 -26.88 4.41 -27.21
C SER A 6 -26.40 3.19 -26.42
N GLY A 7 -25.76 3.46 -25.29
CA GLY A 7 -25.64 2.54 -24.16
C GLY A 7 -24.42 1.61 -24.15
N ILE A 8 -23.27 2.10 -23.69
CA ILE A 8 -22.26 1.25 -23.04
C ILE A 8 -22.33 1.55 -21.53
N GLY A 9 -23.07 0.69 -20.84
CA GLY A 9 -23.02 0.49 -19.40
C GLY A 9 -22.05 -0.65 -19.09
N ALA A 10 -21.37 -0.51 -17.97
CA ALA A 10 -20.31 -1.38 -17.47
C ALA A 10 -20.62 -2.88 -17.52
N SER A 11 -19.69 -3.64 -18.08
CA SER A 11 -19.39 -5.03 -17.72
C SER A 11 -17.99 -5.36 -18.19
N ALA A 12 -17.17 -5.90 -17.28
CA ALA A 12 -15.90 -6.52 -17.61
C ALA A 12 -16.16 -7.75 -18.51
N SER A 13 -16.23 -7.51 -19.81
CA SER A 13 -16.16 -8.54 -20.84
C SER A 13 -14.98 -8.18 -21.73
N THR A 14 -14.02 -9.09 -21.83
CA THR A 14 -13.09 -9.18 -22.95
C THR A 14 -13.85 -9.03 -24.27
N GLY A 15 -13.98 -7.81 -24.77
CA GLY A 15 -14.48 -7.56 -26.11
C GLY A 15 -13.48 -8.15 -27.08
N ALA A 16 -13.94 -8.95 -28.04
CA ALA A 16 -13.10 -9.38 -29.15
C ALA A 16 -12.49 -8.14 -29.80
N SER A 17 -11.18 -8.16 -30.03
CA SER A 17 -10.48 -7.02 -30.61
C SER A 17 -11.02 -6.71 -32.01
N GLN A 18 -10.95 -5.45 -32.46
CA GLN A 18 -11.50 -5.06 -33.77
C GLN A 18 -10.80 -5.85 -34.88
N ALA A 19 -9.49 -6.09 -34.76
CA ALA A 19 -8.77 -6.95 -35.69
C ALA A 19 -9.24 -8.42 -35.69
N ALA A 20 -9.77 -8.95 -34.58
CA ALA A 20 -10.35 -10.28 -34.54
C ALA A 20 -11.69 -10.33 -35.30
N ALA A 21 -12.52 -9.28 -35.17
CA ALA A 21 -13.77 -9.15 -35.93
C ALA A 21 -13.51 -8.97 -37.44
N ASP A 22 -12.53 -8.14 -37.81
CA ASP A 22 -12.15 -7.93 -39.21
C ASP A 22 -11.57 -9.20 -39.84
N ARG A 23 -10.82 -10.01 -39.06
CA ARG A 23 -10.31 -11.32 -39.50
C ARG A 23 -11.44 -12.31 -39.77
N GLN A 24 -12.46 -12.35 -38.91
CA GLN A 24 -13.62 -13.19 -39.11
C GLN A 24 -14.38 -12.80 -40.38
N LYS A 25 -14.62 -11.49 -40.57
CA LYS A 25 -15.28 -10.99 -41.77
C LYS A 25 -14.50 -11.31 -43.05
N LEU A 26 -13.18 -11.18 -43.02
CA LEU A 26 -12.34 -11.54 -44.17
C LEU A 26 -12.44 -13.03 -44.52
N ALA A 27 -12.55 -13.90 -43.50
CA ALA A 27 -12.75 -15.33 -43.71
C ALA A 27 -14.11 -15.63 -44.34
N ASP A 28 -15.18 -14.97 -43.88
CA ASP A 28 -16.52 -15.10 -44.45
C ASP A 28 -16.56 -14.61 -45.92
N ASP A 29 -15.93 -13.47 -46.21
CA ASP A 29 -15.83 -12.90 -47.57
C ASP A 29 -15.02 -13.82 -48.52
N LEU A 30 -14.00 -14.51 -48.01
CA LEU A 30 -13.21 -15.48 -48.78
C LEU A 30 -14.01 -16.75 -49.09
N ASP A 31 -14.80 -17.25 -48.14
CA ASP A 31 -15.67 -18.42 -48.32
C ASP A 31 -16.79 -18.15 -49.35
N ASP A 32 -17.39 -16.96 -49.30
CA ASP A 32 -18.38 -16.52 -50.30
C ASP A 32 -17.74 -16.39 -51.68
N PHE A 33 -16.53 -15.83 -51.76
CA PHE A 33 -15.76 -15.75 -53.00
C PHE A 33 -15.46 -17.15 -53.57
N MET A 34 -14.99 -18.09 -52.74
CA MET A 34 -14.69 -19.46 -53.16
C MET A 34 -15.97 -20.21 -53.61
N THR A 35 -17.11 -19.92 -53.01
CA THR A 35 -18.41 -20.48 -53.38
C THR A 35 -18.89 -19.95 -54.74
N LEU A 36 -18.81 -18.63 -54.95
CA LEU A 36 -19.12 -18.00 -56.23
C LEU A 36 -18.18 -18.50 -57.34
N LEU A 37 -16.87 -18.60 -57.05
CA LEU A 37 -15.85 -19.10 -57.96
C LEU A 37 -16.16 -20.54 -58.39
N THR A 38 -16.45 -21.41 -57.42
CA THR A 38 -16.76 -22.82 -57.71
C THR A 38 -18.05 -22.94 -58.54
N THR A 39 -19.05 -22.10 -58.26
CA THR A 39 -20.32 -22.07 -59.00
C THR A 39 -20.13 -21.59 -60.45
N GLN A 40 -19.31 -20.56 -60.66
CA GLN A 40 -18.99 -20.03 -61.97
C GLN A 40 -18.20 -21.05 -62.80
N LEU A 41 -17.18 -21.71 -62.22
CA LEU A 41 -16.41 -22.76 -62.88
C LEU A 41 -17.28 -23.97 -63.31
N GLN A 42 -18.32 -24.31 -62.53
CA GLN A 42 -19.26 -25.38 -62.89
C GLN A 42 -20.17 -25.03 -64.09
N HIS A 43 -20.39 -23.74 -64.36
CA HIS A 43 -21.32 -23.24 -65.38
C HIS A 43 -20.65 -22.44 -66.51
N GLN A 44 -19.32 -22.49 -66.65
CA GLN A 44 -18.64 -21.76 -67.73
C GLN A 44 -18.89 -22.36 -69.12
N ASP A 45 -18.94 -21.47 -70.11
CA ASP A 45 -18.91 -21.83 -71.52
C ASP A 45 -17.44 -22.10 -71.95
N PRO A 46 -17.12 -23.29 -72.49
CA PRO A 46 -15.76 -23.63 -72.92
C PRO A 46 -15.19 -22.74 -74.04
N LEU A 47 -16.00 -21.89 -74.68
CA LEU A 47 -15.57 -20.95 -75.71
C LEU A 47 -15.15 -19.57 -75.18
N ASP A 48 -15.43 -19.22 -73.93
CA ASP A 48 -15.03 -17.96 -73.27
C ASP A 48 -14.60 -18.21 -71.82
N PRO A 49 -13.38 -18.71 -71.59
CA PRO A 49 -12.88 -18.95 -70.24
C PRO A 49 -12.66 -17.62 -69.49
N MET A 50 -13.06 -17.56 -68.22
CA MET A 50 -12.72 -16.38 -67.38
C MET A 50 -11.21 -16.12 -67.32
N ASP A 51 -10.86 -14.84 -67.14
CA ASP A 51 -9.48 -14.37 -67.09
C ASP A 51 -8.81 -14.75 -65.75
N ALA A 52 -7.84 -15.67 -65.82
CA ALA A 52 -7.06 -16.11 -64.65
C ALA A 52 -6.31 -14.97 -63.94
N ASN A 53 -6.09 -13.83 -64.62
CA ASN A 53 -5.48 -12.65 -64.03
C ASN A 53 -6.37 -11.97 -63.00
N GLU A 54 -7.69 -12.03 -63.16
CA GLU A 54 -8.64 -11.36 -62.25
C GLU A 54 -8.67 -12.06 -60.88
N PHE A 55 -8.63 -13.40 -60.86
CA PHE A 55 -8.54 -14.20 -59.63
C PHE A 55 -7.23 -13.99 -58.88
N THR A 56 -6.11 -13.97 -59.62
CA THR A 56 -4.80 -13.71 -59.01
C THR A 56 -4.76 -12.32 -58.39
N THR A 57 -5.39 -11.33 -59.04
CA THR A 57 -5.52 -9.97 -58.52
C THR A 57 -6.36 -9.93 -57.23
N GLN A 58 -7.49 -10.64 -57.18
CA GLN A 58 -8.34 -10.71 -55.98
C GLN A 58 -7.64 -11.43 -54.81
N LEU A 59 -6.91 -12.52 -55.06
CA LEU A 59 -6.12 -13.20 -54.02
C LEU A 59 -5.02 -12.30 -53.44
N VAL A 60 -4.34 -11.51 -54.28
CA VAL A 60 -3.35 -10.52 -53.82
C VAL A 60 -4.03 -9.44 -52.96
N GLN A 61 -5.24 -9.01 -53.30
CA GLN A 61 -6.02 -8.07 -52.47
C GLN A 61 -6.37 -8.67 -51.11
N PHE A 62 -6.86 -9.92 -51.06
CA PHE A 62 -7.13 -10.62 -49.80
C PHE A 62 -5.88 -10.73 -48.92
N ALA A 63 -4.74 -11.14 -49.49
CA ALA A 63 -3.47 -11.22 -48.76
C ALA A 63 -3.02 -9.85 -48.22
N SER A 64 -3.25 -8.77 -48.98
CA SER A 64 -2.96 -7.40 -48.52
C SER A 64 -3.87 -6.98 -47.37
N VAL A 65 -5.16 -7.30 -47.41
CA VAL A 65 -6.11 -7.00 -46.32
C VAL A 65 -5.79 -7.84 -45.09
N GLU A 66 -5.46 -9.12 -45.25
CA GLU A 66 -5.02 -9.98 -44.16
C GLU A 66 -3.76 -9.42 -43.47
N GLN A 67 -2.77 -8.98 -44.25
CA GLN A 67 -1.57 -8.34 -43.71
C GLN A 67 -1.92 -7.06 -42.93
N GLN A 68 -2.86 -6.26 -43.43
CA GLN A 68 -3.34 -5.06 -42.74
C GLN A 68 -4.05 -5.40 -41.42
N ILE A 69 -4.89 -6.44 -41.41
CA ILE A 69 -5.55 -6.95 -40.20
C ILE A 69 -4.50 -7.45 -39.19
N GLN A 70 -3.47 -8.18 -39.64
CA GLN A 70 -2.39 -8.63 -38.76
C GLN A 70 -1.58 -7.46 -38.20
N GLN A 71 -1.35 -6.41 -39.00
CA GLN A 71 -0.71 -5.19 -38.52
C GLN A 71 -1.56 -4.48 -37.46
N ASN A 72 -2.87 -4.33 -37.69
CA ASN A 72 -3.80 -3.77 -36.71
C ASN A 72 -3.84 -4.59 -35.42
N SER A 73 -3.85 -5.92 -35.53
CA SER A 73 -3.79 -6.83 -34.37
C SER A 73 -2.51 -6.66 -33.56
N ASN A 74 -1.36 -6.48 -34.23
CA ASN A 74 -0.10 -6.20 -33.54
C ASN A 74 -0.11 -4.82 -32.85
N LEU A 75 -0.76 -3.81 -33.46
CA LEU A 75 -0.92 -2.48 -32.86
C LEU A 75 -1.83 -2.52 -31.63
N GLU A 76 -2.95 -3.25 -31.69
CA GLU A 76 -3.82 -3.52 -30.53
C GLU A 76 -3.03 -4.19 -29.39
N GLY A 77 -2.21 -5.20 -29.72
CA GLY A 77 -1.35 -5.87 -28.75
C GLY A 77 -0.31 -4.95 -28.12
N LEU A 78 0.28 -4.03 -28.89
CA LEU A 78 1.23 -3.04 -28.39
C LEU A 78 0.55 -2.05 -27.44
N LEU A 79 -0.65 -1.57 -27.77
CA LEU A 79 -1.44 -0.68 -26.91
C LEU A 79 -1.79 -1.36 -25.59
N ALA A 80 -2.24 -2.62 -25.62
CA ALA A 80 -2.51 -3.38 -24.42
C ALA A 80 -1.25 -3.59 -23.55
N ALA A 81 -0.09 -3.83 -24.17
CA ALA A 81 1.17 -3.93 -23.44
C ALA A 81 1.58 -2.58 -22.79
N GLN A 82 1.34 -1.47 -23.49
CA GLN A 82 1.57 -0.12 -22.97
C GLN A 82 0.64 0.21 -21.79
N GLU A 83 -0.65 -0.12 -21.89
CA GLU A 83 -1.62 0.04 -20.81
C GLU A 83 -1.22 -0.76 -19.57
N ASN A 84 -0.81 -2.02 -19.74
CA ASN A 84 -0.32 -2.86 -18.65
C ASN A 84 0.95 -2.29 -17.99
N SER A 85 1.87 -1.74 -18.78
CA SER A 85 3.07 -1.07 -18.28
C SER A 85 2.73 0.18 -17.45
N GLN A 86 1.75 0.96 -17.91
CA GLN A 86 1.25 2.10 -17.17
C GLN A 86 0.60 1.66 -15.86
N LEU A 87 -0.23 0.61 -15.88
CA LEU A 87 -0.84 0.04 -14.68
C LEU A 87 0.22 -0.43 -13.67
N ALA A 88 1.29 -1.10 -14.12
CA ALA A 88 2.39 -1.52 -13.26
C ALA A 88 3.13 -0.31 -12.62
N SER A 89 3.29 0.77 -13.38
CA SER A 89 3.89 2.01 -12.88
C SER A 89 3.01 2.66 -11.81
N VAL A 90 1.70 2.66 -12.01
CA VAL A 90 0.72 3.20 -11.05
C VAL A 90 0.55 2.30 -9.82
N ALA A 91 0.67 0.98 -9.98
CA ALA A 91 0.64 0.03 -8.87
C ALA A 91 1.77 0.27 -7.85
N SER A 92 2.90 0.84 -8.29
CA SER A 92 3.99 1.25 -7.38
C SER A 92 3.61 2.36 -6.41
N TYR A 93 2.50 3.07 -6.66
CA TYR A 93 1.99 4.12 -5.78
C TYR A 93 1.11 3.57 -4.66
N VAL A 94 0.66 2.32 -4.75
CA VAL A 94 -0.10 1.68 -3.66
C VAL A 94 0.73 1.67 -2.39
N GLY A 95 0.13 2.17 -1.31
CA GLY A 95 0.77 2.33 -0.01
C GLY A 95 1.52 3.65 0.18
N ARG A 96 1.68 4.48 -0.87
CA ARG A 96 2.27 5.82 -0.78
C ARG A 96 1.20 6.88 -0.50
N MET A 97 1.64 8.05 -0.02
CA MET A 97 0.79 9.23 0.12
C MET A 97 0.82 10.04 -1.18
N VAL A 98 -0.34 10.42 -1.69
CA VAL A 98 -0.46 11.26 -2.88
C VAL A 98 -1.22 12.53 -2.55
N GLU A 99 -0.73 13.66 -3.05
CA GLU A 99 -1.49 14.91 -3.08
C GLU A 99 -2.20 15.00 -4.42
N ALA A 100 -3.52 15.15 -4.41
CA ALA A 100 -4.31 15.29 -5.62
C ALA A 100 -5.30 16.45 -5.51
N GLU A 101 -5.68 17.01 -6.65
CA GLU A 101 -6.77 17.97 -6.77
C GLU A 101 -8.10 17.24 -6.56
N THR A 102 -8.76 17.52 -5.43
CA THR A 102 -10.01 16.89 -5.03
C THR A 102 -10.72 17.76 -3.99
N ASN A 103 -12.05 17.67 -3.95
CA ASN A 103 -12.88 18.27 -2.91
C ASN A 103 -13.28 17.24 -1.84
N GLN A 104 -12.58 16.11 -1.79
CA GLN A 104 -12.76 15.07 -0.79
C GLN A 104 -11.47 14.90 -0.01
N VAL A 105 -11.59 14.84 1.31
CA VAL A 105 -10.48 14.67 2.24
C VAL A 105 -10.59 13.31 2.90
N GLN A 106 -9.48 12.59 2.93
CA GLN A 106 -9.40 11.30 3.59
C GLN A 106 -8.94 11.51 5.03
N VAL A 107 -9.78 11.13 5.98
CA VAL A 107 -9.36 10.96 7.37
C VAL A 107 -8.71 9.59 7.48
N TYR A 108 -7.43 9.58 7.82
CA TYR A 108 -6.64 8.37 8.03
C TYR A 108 -5.93 8.47 9.38
N ASN A 109 -6.06 7.44 10.23
CA ASN A 109 -5.60 7.49 11.61
C ASN A 109 -6.18 8.68 12.42
N GLY A 110 -7.37 9.15 12.05
CA GLY A 110 -8.03 10.29 12.67
C GLY A 110 -7.38 11.65 12.42
N GLU A 111 -6.58 11.82 11.37
CA GLU A 111 -6.14 13.13 10.88
C GLU A 111 -6.38 13.22 9.37
N ALA A 112 -6.52 14.44 8.84
CA ALA A 112 -6.62 14.70 7.41
C ALA A 112 -5.80 15.94 7.05
N ASP A 113 -5.00 15.84 5.98
CA ASP A 113 -4.18 16.92 5.43
C ASP A 113 -4.75 17.35 4.08
N PHE A 114 -5.04 18.65 3.96
CA PHE A 114 -5.52 19.24 2.72
C PHE A 114 -5.01 20.67 2.55
N ASN A 115 -5.04 21.15 1.33
CA ASN A 115 -4.70 22.52 0.99
C ASN A 115 -5.84 23.17 0.21
N TYR A 116 -5.93 24.48 0.31
CA TYR A 116 -6.71 25.29 -0.60
C TYR A 116 -5.82 26.37 -1.20
N ILE A 117 -6.07 26.67 -2.47
CA ILE A 117 -5.32 27.65 -3.25
C ILE A 117 -6.29 28.75 -3.61
N LEU A 118 -6.05 29.93 -3.06
CA LEU A 118 -6.73 31.16 -3.43
C LEU A 118 -6.00 31.79 -4.60
N HIS A 119 -6.70 32.03 -5.71
CA HIS A 119 -6.11 32.65 -6.90
C HIS A 119 -5.96 34.16 -6.74
N GLU A 120 -6.77 34.76 -5.85
CA GLU A 120 -6.76 36.19 -5.51
C GLU A 120 -6.95 36.39 -4.00
N ASP A 121 -6.67 37.60 -3.52
CA ASP A 121 -6.92 37.96 -2.12
C ASP A 121 -8.43 38.02 -1.86
N ALA A 122 -8.86 37.39 -0.77
CA ALA A 122 -10.22 37.40 -0.25
C ALA A 122 -10.34 38.38 0.94
N VAL A 123 -11.58 38.65 1.36
CA VAL A 123 -11.93 39.32 2.62
C VAL A 123 -12.44 38.32 3.65
N SER A 124 -13.06 37.22 3.21
CA SER A 124 -13.47 36.13 4.09
C SER A 124 -13.28 34.79 3.41
N THR A 125 -12.74 33.82 4.14
CA THR A 125 -12.62 32.43 3.69
C THR A 125 -13.25 31.53 4.74
N LEU A 126 -14.15 30.64 4.32
CA LEU A 126 -14.80 29.66 5.18
C LEU A 126 -14.52 28.24 4.66
N ILE A 127 -13.98 27.42 5.55
CA ILE A 127 -13.67 26.01 5.31
C ILE A 127 -14.75 25.19 6.00
N ASN A 128 -15.42 24.32 5.25
CA ASN A 128 -16.42 23.40 5.77
C ASN A 128 -16.08 21.97 5.36
N ILE A 129 -16.17 21.03 6.30
CA ILE A 129 -16.09 19.60 6.03
C ILE A 129 -17.45 18.98 6.36
N VAL A 130 -17.94 18.17 5.44
CA VAL A 130 -19.27 17.57 5.47
C VAL A 130 -19.14 16.04 5.42
N ASP A 131 -19.89 15.35 6.27
CA ASP A 131 -19.97 13.88 6.26
C ASP A 131 -20.85 13.34 5.12
N ASP A 132 -20.88 12.03 4.93
CA ASP A 132 -21.70 11.36 3.90
C ASP A 132 -23.21 11.65 4.04
N ASN A 133 -23.66 12.00 5.25
CA ASN A 133 -25.06 12.36 5.52
C ASN A 133 -25.37 13.84 5.23
N GLY A 134 -24.40 14.61 4.73
CA GLY A 134 -24.57 16.03 4.45
C GLY A 134 -24.48 16.93 5.70
N ARG A 135 -24.05 16.41 6.85
CA ARG A 135 -23.90 17.19 8.09
C ARG A 135 -22.51 17.84 8.13
N THR A 136 -22.47 19.13 8.40
CA THR A 136 -21.21 19.84 8.66
C THR A 136 -20.59 19.33 9.95
N VAL A 137 -19.44 18.69 9.84
CA VAL A 137 -18.69 18.15 10.97
C VAL A 137 -17.57 19.08 11.42
N PHE A 138 -17.05 19.91 10.53
CA PHE A 138 -16.01 20.89 10.84
C PHE A 138 -16.29 22.20 10.10
N SER A 139 -16.05 23.32 10.76
CA SER A 139 -16.15 24.65 10.18
C SER A 139 -15.08 25.54 10.80
N ALA A 140 -14.29 26.21 9.95
CA ALA A 140 -13.24 27.11 10.39
C ALA A 140 -13.05 28.26 9.40
N GLU A 141 -12.61 29.40 9.90
CA GLU A 141 -12.15 30.50 9.06
C GLU A 141 -10.79 30.15 8.44
N GLY A 142 -10.65 30.39 7.15
CA GLY A 142 -9.41 30.23 6.41
C GLY A 142 -8.61 31.53 6.32
N ASN A 143 -7.38 31.41 5.84
CA ASN A 143 -6.58 32.54 5.39
C ASN A 143 -7.25 33.19 4.17
N VAL A 144 -7.03 34.49 4.04
CA VAL A 144 -7.63 35.34 3.02
C VAL A 144 -6.62 35.83 1.98
N ALA A 145 -5.31 35.67 2.23
CA ALA A 145 -4.29 36.02 1.26
C ALA A 145 -4.28 35.05 0.07
N ALA A 146 -3.95 35.52 -1.13
CA ALA A 146 -3.72 34.66 -2.29
C ALA A 146 -2.59 33.66 -2.04
N GLY A 147 -2.66 32.50 -2.70
CA GLY A 147 -1.66 31.44 -2.63
C GLY A 147 -2.17 30.14 -2.01
N LYS A 148 -1.23 29.20 -1.81
CA LYS A 148 -1.50 27.87 -1.25
C LYS A 148 -1.44 27.91 0.28
N HIS A 149 -2.50 27.43 0.92
CA HIS A 149 -2.60 27.33 2.37
C HIS A 149 -2.88 25.88 2.77
N GLY A 150 -2.03 25.32 3.63
CA GLY A 150 -2.20 23.97 4.17
C GLY A 150 -2.98 23.98 5.47
N VAL A 151 -3.83 22.98 5.65
CA VAL A 151 -4.67 22.78 6.84
C VAL A 151 -4.61 21.32 7.22
N ILE A 152 -4.33 21.08 8.51
CA ILE A 152 -4.40 19.76 9.12
C ILE A 152 -5.65 19.75 10.00
N TRP A 153 -6.57 18.85 9.71
CA TRP A 153 -7.74 18.60 10.52
C TRP A 153 -7.52 17.36 11.38
N ASP A 154 -7.82 17.48 12.67
CA ASP A 154 -7.65 16.44 13.70
C ASP A 154 -8.77 15.37 13.69
N GLY A 155 -9.59 15.34 12.63
CA GLY A 155 -10.67 14.37 12.47
C GLY A 155 -11.76 14.48 13.54
N THR A 156 -11.85 15.60 14.26
CA THR A 156 -12.90 15.82 15.27
C THR A 156 -14.06 16.64 14.74
N ASP A 157 -15.26 16.34 15.24
CA ASP A 157 -16.44 17.13 14.94
C ASP A 157 -16.55 18.41 15.83
N LEU A 158 -17.54 19.26 15.55
CA LEU A 158 -17.82 20.47 16.34
C LEU A 158 -18.12 20.21 17.84
N SER A 159 -18.39 18.97 18.23
CA SER A 159 -18.61 18.56 19.62
C SER A 159 -17.36 17.97 20.27
N GLY A 160 -16.23 17.95 19.56
CA GLY A 160 -14.97 17.33 19.99
C GLY A 160 -14.98 15.80 19.94
N GLN A 161 -15.95 15.18 19.26
CA GLN A 161 -15.97 13.73 19.08
C GLN A 161 -15.11 13.34 17.87
N ARG A 162 -14.27 12.33 18.04
CA ARG A 162 -13.44 11.79 16.96
C ARG A 162 -14.31 11.05 15.97
N LEU A 163 -14.17 11.39 14.69
CA LEU A 163 -14.90 10.78 13.60
C LEU A 163 -14.18 9.51 13.09
N PRO A 164 -14.91 8.57 12.48
CA PRO A 164 -14.31 7.38 11.89
C PRO A 164 -13.44 7.73 10.68
N ASP A 165 -12.40 6.93 10.47
CA ASP A 165 -11.60 6.99 9.24
C ASP A 165 -12.49 6.78 8.03
N GLY A 166 -12.35 7.63 7.02
CA GLY A 166 -13.27 7.70 5.90
C GLY A 166 -13.02 8.90 5.00
N ILE A 167 -13.87 9.06 3.99
CA ILE A 167 -13.82 10.18 3.06
C ILE A 167 -14.88 11.20 3.45
N TYR A 168 -14.49 12.46 3.54
CA TYR A 168 -15.37 13.58 3.87
C TYR A 168 -15.30 14.63 2.76
N LYS A 169 -16.38 15.38 2.57
CA LYS A 169 -16.43 16.41 1.52
C LYS A 169 -15.92 17.75 2.07
N LEU A 170 -14.86 18.26 1.48
CA LEU A 170 -14.31 19.58 1.73
C LEU A 170 -14.98 20.61 0.82
N THR A 171 -15.44 21.71 1.41
CA THR A 171 -15.95 22.87 0.70
C THR A 171 -15.26 24.11 1.25
N VAL A 172 -14.55 24.82 0.39
CA VAL A 172 -13.93 26.11 0.73
C VAL A 172 -14.64 27.19 -0.06
N SER A 173 -15.09 28.23 0.63
CA SER A 173 -15.77 29.38 0.04
C SER A 173 -15.03 30.64 0.44
N ALA A 174 -14.61 31.43 -0.55
CA ALA A 174 -13.95 32.70 -0.33
C ALA A 174 -14.70 33.83 -1.04
N LEU A 175 -14.75 35.00 -0.42
CA LEU A 175 -15.40 36.21 -0.95
C LEU A 175 -14.41 37.36 -1.00
N ASP A 176 -14.43 38.16 -2.05
CA ASP A 176 -13.61 39.36 -2.21
C ASP A 176 -14.20 40.58 -1.46
N ALA A 177 -13.61 41.75 -1.67
CA ALA A 177 -14.05 43.00 -1.05
C ALA A 177 -15.42 43.49 -1.54
N ASP A 178 -15.84 43.06 -2.74
CA ASP A 178 -17.14 43.38 -3.34
C ASP A 178 -18.21 42.34 -2.99
N GLY A 179 -17.83 41.27 -2.27
CA GLY A 179 -18.68 40.16 -1.89
C GLY A 179 -18.90 39.13 -3.01
N ALA A 180 -18.10 39.17 -4.08
CA ALA A 180 -18.11 38.18 -5.14
C ALA A 180 -17.26 36.95 -4.76
N PRO A 181 -17.62 35.75 -5.26
CA PRO A 181 -16.86 34.53 -4.97
C PRO A 181 -15.48 34.55 -5.62
N VAL A 182 -14.45 34.21 -4.85
CA VAL A 182 -13.08 33.99 -5.34
C VAL A 182 -12.93 32.53 -5.75
N ASP A 183 -12.27 32.29 -6.87
CA ASP A 183 -11.96 30.93 -7.33
C ASP A 183 -11.00 30.23 -6.36
N VAL A 184 -11.41 29.04 -5.90
CA VAL A 184 -10.64 28.21 -4.96
C VAL A 184 -10.41 26.84 -5.54
N THR A 185 -9.14 26.41 -5.57
CA THR A 185 -8.78 25.02 -5.88
C THR A 185 -8.43 24.30 -4.60
N THR A 186 -8.98 23.10 -4.37
CA THR A 186 -8.67 22.27 -3.21
C THR A 186 -7.83 21.07 -3.59
N THR A 187 -6.84 20.75 -2.76
CA THR A 187 -6.02 19.55 -2.88
C THR A 187 -6.07 18.77 -1.58
N ALA A 188 -6.04 17.45 -1.62
CA ALA A 188 -6.00 16.62 -0.42
C ALA A 188 -4.84 15.62 -0.52
N VAL A 189 -4.24 15.33 0.63
CA VAL A 189 -3.26 14.25 0.77
C VAL A 189 -3.98 13.01 1.25
N GLY A 190 -3.76 11.89 0.58
CA GLY A 190 -4.35 10.61 0.96
C GLY A 190 -3.45 9.43 0.65
N LYS A 191 -3.67 8.33 1.38
CA LYS A 191 -2.98 7.07 1.18
C LYS A 191 -3.64 6.32 0.03
N VAL A 192 -2.84 5.94 -0.96
CA VAL A 192 -3.29 5.08 -2.04
C VAL A 192 -3.49 3.67 -1.51
N THR A 193 -4.71 3.16 -1.56
CA THR A 193 -5.07 1.80 -1.13
C THR A 193 -5.13 0.81 -2.29
N GLY A 194 -5.21 1.32 -3.52
CA GLY A 194 -5.26 0.46 -4.71
C GLY A 194 -5.20 1.25 -6.00
N VAL A 195 -5.31 0.53 -7.10
CA VAL A 195 -5.43 1.08 -8.46
C VAL A 195 -6.66 0.45 -9.09
N SER A 196 -7.44 1.27 -9.78
CA SER A 196 -8.59 0.85 -10.57
C SER A 196 -8.36 1.19 -12.03
N TYR A 197 -9.03 0.45 -12.91
CA TYR A 197 -9.11 0.76 -14.32
C TYR A 197 -10.59 0.95 -14.65
N ALA A 198 -11.10 2.17 -14.42
CA ALA A 198 -12.47 2.54 -14.71
C ALA A 198 -12.50 3.41 -15.99
N GLY A 199 -12.67 2.76 -17.14
CA GLY A 199 -12.68 3.44 -18.45
C GLY A 199 -11.39 3.22 -19.23
N THR A 200 -10.79 4.30 -19.74
CA THR A 200 -9.62 4.28 -20.64
C THR A 200 -8.31 4.71 -19.97
N GLU A 201 -8.35 5.16 -18.72
CA GLU A 201 -7.18 5.63 -17.98
C GLU A 201 -7.13 4.95 -16.60
N PRO A 202 -5.94 4.62 -16.08
CA PRO A 202 -5.81 4.12 -14.71
C PRO A 202 -6.17 5.22 -13.71
N GLU A 203 -6.77 4.81 -12.59
CA GLU A 203 -7.15 5.70 -11.49
C GLU A 203 -6.57 5.17 -10.17
N LEU A 204 -6.11 6.08 -9.31
CA LEU A 204 -5.67 5.76 -7.96
C LEU A 204 -6.87 5.69 -7.01
N LEU A 205 -6.91 4.66 -6.18
CA LEU A 205 -7.92 4.55 -5.14
C LEU A 205 -7.38 5.10 -3.82
N LEU A 206 -8.03 6.13 -3.28
CA LEU A 206 -7.84 6.63 -1.92
C LEU A 206 -8.97 6.09 -1.06
N THR A 207 -8.75 4.94 -0.41
CA THR A 207 -9.78 4.11 0.26
C THR A 207 -10.90 3.68 -0.69
N ASN A 208 -11.89 4.54 -0.91
CA ASN A 208 -13.08 4.28 -1.71
C ASN A 208 -13.35 5.37 -2.77
N GLN A 209 -12.43 6.33 -2.92
CA GLN A 209 -12.49 7.36 -3.95
C GLN A 209 -11.51 7.04 -5.07
N ALA A 210 -11.96 7.08 -6.32
CA ALA A 210 -11.09 7.03 -7.48
C ALA A 210 -10.62 8.43 -7.88
N ILE A 211 -9.31 8.60 -8.00
CA ILE A 211 -8.62 9.82 -8.40
C ILE A 211 -7.87 9.54 -9.69
N LYS A 212 -8.16 10.32 -10.72
CA LYS A 212 -7.45 10.23 -12.00
C LYS A 212 -6.01 10.69 -11.88
N LEU A 213 -5.14 10.11 -12.70
CA LEU A 213 -3.71 10.43 -12.67
C LEU A 213 -3.40 11.89 -13.03
N ASP A 214 -4.20 12.52 -13.89
CA ASP A 214 -4.04 13.94 -14.26
C ASP A 214 -4.28 14.91 -13.10
N LYS A 215 -5.06 14.46 -12.10
CA LYS A 215 -5.32 15.20 -10.87
C LYS A 215 -4.28 14.97 -9.78
N VAL A 216 -3.33 14.06 -9.96
CA VAL A 216 -2.25 13.82 -9.00
C VAL A 216 -1.18 14.90 -9.16
N ILE A 217 -0.91 15.63 -8.08
CA ILE A 217 0.03 16.76 -8.05
C ILE A 217 1.40 16.29 -7.55
N SER A 218 1.44 15.47 -6.50
CA SER A 218 2.70 14.94 -5.97
C SER A 218 2.53 13.56 -5.33
N ILE A 219 3.62 12.79 -5.35
CA ILE A 219 3.71 11.50 -4.66
C ILE A 219 4.76 11.67 -3.57
N LYS A 220 4.34 11.55 -2.32
CA LYS A 220 5.21 11.56 -1.14
C LYS A 220 5.45 10.11 -0.72
N GLU A 221 6.69 9.81 -0.39
CA GLU A 221 6.99 8.56 0.29
C GLU A 221 6.21 8.54 1.62
N THR A 222 5.64 7.40 1.98
CA THR A 222 4.99 7.24 3.27
C THR A 222 6.08 7.36 4.33
N ALA A 223 6.24 8.55 4.87
CA ALA A 223 6.92 8.73 6.13
C ALA A 223 6.18 7.86 7.14
N ILE A 224 6.89 6.93 7.78
CA ILE A 224 6.35 6.20 8.91
C ILE A 224 6.03 7.25 9.97
N GLU A 225 4.75 7.51 10.18
CA GLU A 225 4.25 8.55 11.07
C GLU A 225 4.77 8.33 12.50
N LEU A 226 5.13 9.42 13.19
CA LEU A 226 5.57 9.40 14.59
C LEU A 226 4.57 8.68 15.50
N SER A 227 3.28 8.65 15.15
CA SER A 227 2.25 7.90 15.89
C SER A 227 2.34 6.37 15.74
N GLU A 228 2.85 5.85 14.63
CA GLU A 228 3.24 4.43 14.51
C GLU A 228 4.54 4.17 15.28
N VAL A 229 5.48 5.11 15.26
CA VAL A 229 6.69 5.04 16.09
C VAL A 229 6.33 5.02 17.59
N ASP A 230 5.37 5.84 18.04
CA ASP A 230 4.88 5.85 19.42
C ASP A 230 4.14 4.55 19.78
N LYS A 231 3.40 3.95 18.85
CA LYS A 231 2.79 2.62 19.05
C LYS A 231 3.85 1.52 19.15
N ILE A 232 4.90 1.58 18.33
CA ILE A 232 6.03 0.64 18.38
C ILE A 232 6.85 0.91 19.66
N ALA A 233 7.04 2.16 20.07
CA ALA A 233 7.71 2.57 21.30
C ALA A 233 6.91 2.12 22.53
N ALA A 234 5.57 2.20 22.51
CA ALA A 234 4.69 1.70 23.57
C ALA A 234 4.66 0.17 23.62
N ALA A 235 4.63 -0.51 22.47
CA ALA A 235 4.81 -1.96 22.39
C ALA A 235 6.20 -2.39 22.88
N THR A 236 7.23 -1.58 22.59
CA THR A 236 8.60 -1.76 23.07
C THR A 236 8.71 -1.49 24.56
N LEU A 237 8.01 -0.51 25.13
CA LEU A 237 7.91 -0.27 26.57
C LEU A 237 7.21 -1.43 27.28
N LYS A 238 6.19 -2.02 26.66
CA LYS A 238 5.51 -3.22 27.18
C LYS A 238 6.40 -4.46 27.12
N ALA A 239 7.21 -4.59 26.07
CA ALA A 239 8.25 -5.62 25.97
C ALA A 239 9.42 -5.34 26.94
N LYS A 240 9.76 -4.08 27.18
CA LYS A 240 10.75 -3.61 28.18
C LYS A 240 10.27 -3.89 29.60
N ALA A 241 9.00 -3.74 29.92
CA ALA A 241 8.46 -4.16 31.22
C ALA A 241 8.64 -5.68 31.42
N SER A 242 8.35 -6.48 30.40
CA SER A 242 8.63 -7.92 30.42
C SER A 242 10.14 -8.24 30.40
N SER A 243 10.99 -7.37 29.83
CA SER A 243 12.45 -7.55 29.73
C SER A 243 13.21 -7.00 30.93
N ASP A 244 12.71 -6.01 31.66
CA ASP A 244 13.27 -5.47 32.91
C ASP A 244 12.98 -6.48 34.02
N ASP A 245 11.78 -7.08 34.02
CA ASP A 245 11.48 -8.26 34.83
C ASP A 245 12.35 -9.45 34.42
N ALA A 246 12.59 -9.67 33.11
CA ALA A 246 13.53 -10.69 32.63
C ALA A 246 14.99 -10.40 33.00
N LYS A 247 15.42 -9.14 33.01
CA LYS A 247 16.76 -8.70 33.40
C LYS A 247 16.97 -8.91 34.89
N LYS A 248 16.01 -8.49 35.72
CA LYS A 248 16.04 -8.73 37.17
C LYS A 248 15.99 -10.23 37.49
N SER A 249 15.21 -11.00 36.73
CA SER A 249 15.17 -12.46 36.84
C SER A 249 16.44 -13.13 36.31
N ALA A 250 17.16 -12.52 35.35
CA ALA A 250 18.44 -13.01 34.84
C ALA A 250 19.58 -12.70 35.82
N GLU A 251 19.66 -11.48 36.36
CA GLU A 251 20.63 -11.09 37.40
C GLU A 251 20.48 -11.97 38.65
N ALA A 252 19.26 -12.12 39.17
CA ALA A 252 18.98 -13.01 40.31
C ALA A 252 19.29 -14.50 40.01
N SER A 253 19.15 -14.91 38.75
CA SER A 253 19.48 -16.27 38.31
C SER A 253 20.98 -16.49 38.11
N VAL A 254 21.75 -15.47 37.71
CA VAL A 254 23.22 -15.53 37.63
C VAL A 254 23.83 -15.61 39.02
N ASP A 255 23.33 -14.82 39.98
CA ASP A 255 23.74 -14.93 41.38
C ASP A 255 23.45 -16.33 41.92
N TYR A 256 22.29 -16.90 41.57
CA TYR A 256 21.91 -18.26 41.95
C TYR A 256 22.73 -19.34 41.24
N ALA A 257 23.05 -19.18 39.95
CA ALA A 257 23.91 -20.11 39.19
C ALA A 257 25.34 -20.10 39.74
N THR A 258 25.85 -18.93 40.14
CA THR A 258 27.16 -18.77 40.80
C THR A 258 27.18 -19.48 42.15
N ALA A 259 26.13 -19.31 42.96
CA ALA A 259 25.98 -20.01 44.23
C ALA A 259 25.87 -21.55 44.05
N LEU A 260 25.19 -22.01 42.99
CA LEU A 260 25.17 -23.45 42.65
C LEU A 260 26.53 -23.97 42.19
N GLN A 261 27.27 -23.21 41.37
CA GLN A 261 28.63 -23.59 40.92
C GLN A 261 29.60 -23.71 42.10
N GLU A 262 29.44 -22.88 43.14
CA GLU A 262 30.20 -22.97 44.38
C GLU A 262 29.90 -24.28 45.14
N LEU A 263 28.64 -24.74 45.14
CA LEU A 263 28.21 -26.03 45.69
C LEU A 263 28.67 -27.25 44.84
N VAL A 264 28.84 -27.09 43.52
CA VAL A 264 29.39 -28.13 42.62
C VAL A 264 30.84 -28.46 42.95
N ASN A 265 31.65 -27.47 43.32
CA ASN A 265 33.05 -27.70 43.70
C ASN A 265 33.20 -28.61 44.94
N GLU A 266 32.11 -28.84 45.69
CA GLU A 266 32.07 -29.74 46.83
C GLU A 266 31.48 -31.13 46.50
N ASN A 267 30.76 -31.33 45.39
CA ASN A 267 30.12 -32.60 45.01
C ASN A 267 30.09 -32.83 43.48
N ASP A 268 30.69 -33.92 43.01
CA ASP A 268 30.86 -34.28 41.59
C ASP A 268 29.55 -34.79 40.93
N ILE A 269 28.68 -33.87 40.50
CA ILE A 269 27.35 -34.18 39.91
C ILE A 269 27.40 -34.11 38.38
N SER A 270 27.16 -35.25 37.71
CA SER A 270 27.23 -35.37 36.25
C SER A 270 26.19 -34.51 35.52
N GLY A 271 26.64 -33.73 34.53
CA GLY A 271 25.77 -32.93 33.64
C GLY A 271 25.34 -31.56 34.17
N LEU A 272 25.69 -31.24 35.43
CA LEU A 272 25.33 -29.98 36.08
C LEU A 272 26.13 -28.79 35.52
N ASP A 273 27.42 -28.98 35.23
CA ASP A 273 28.31 -27.92 34.69
C ASP A 273 27.84 -27.41 33.32
N GLU A 274 27.37 -28.30 32.43
CA GLU A 274 26.89 -27.90 31.10
C GLU A 274 25.57 -27.11 31.16
N GLU A 275 24.68 -27.47 32.09
CA GLU A 275 23.42 -26.74 32.30
C GLU A 275 23.68 -25.38 32.97
N LEU A 276 24.61 -25.29 33.93
CA LEU A 276 24.99 -24.02 34.56
C LEU A 276 25.71 -23.08 33.58
N LYS A 277 26.59 -23.63 32.73
CA LYS A 277 27.22 -22.88 31.64
C LYS A 277 26.19 -22.37 30.64
N THR A 278 25.26 -23.22 30.21
CA THR A 278 24.16 -22.82 29.31
C THR A 278 23.28 -21.75 29.95
N ALA A 279 22.96 -21.87 31.23
CA ALA A 279 22.19 -20.87 31.96
C ALA A 279 22.91 -19.51 31.96
N THR A 280 24.21 -19.51 32.25
CA THR A 280 25.05 -18.31 32.33
C THR A 280 25.16 -17.61 30.97
N GLU A 281 25.49 -18.34 29.90
CA GLU A 281 25.63 -17.79 28.55
C GLU A 281 24.31 -17.20 28.01
N MET A 282 23.18 -17.87 28.28
CA MET A 282 21.87 -17.39 27.87
C MET A 282 21.44 -16.15 28.67
N MET A 283 21.79 -16.06 29.96
CA MET A 283 21.50 -14.87 30.77
C MET A 283 22.36 -13.67 30.38
N GLU A 284 23.64 -13.88 30.06
CA GLU A 284 24.49 -12.81 29.52
C GLU A 284 23.96 -12.31 28.17
N THR A 285 23.53 -13.23 27.31
CA THR A 285 22.89 -12.89 26.03
C THR A 285 21.61 -12.08 26.24
N ALA A 286 20.80 -12.44 27.25
CA ALA A 286 19.59 -11.71 27.60
C ALA A 286 19.90 -10.27 28.05
N ASN A 287 20.90 -10.09 28.92
CA ASN A 287 21.28 -8.78 29.42
C ASN A 287 21.83 -7.88 28.30
N LYS A 288 22.70 -8.43 27.43
CA LYS A 288 23.25 -7.68 26.29
C LYS A 288 22.16 -7.22 25.32
N ALA A 289 21.20 -8.09 25.01
CA ALA A 289 20.08 -7.76 24.15
C ALA A 289 19.12 -6.73 24.80
N SER A 290 18.93 -6.79 26.12
CA SER A 290 18.14 -5.80 26.87
C SER A 290 18.76 -4.39 26.85
N VAL A 291 20.09 -4.30 26.99
CA VAL A 291 20.83 -3.03 26.86
C VAL A 291 20.70 -2.47 25.44
N ALA A 292 20.95 -3.29 24.42
CA ALA A 292 20.84 -2.88 23.02
C ALA A 292 19.41 -2.41 22.66
N ALA A 293 18.39 -3.08 23.20
CA ALA A 293 17.00 -2.66 23.04
C ALA A 293 16.73 -1.28 23.67
N THR A 294 17.34 -0.99 24.82
CA THR A 294 17.20 0.31 25.50
C THR A 294 17.88 1.44 24.72
N GLU A 295 19.07 1.19 24.19
CA GLU A 295 19.80 2.17 23.35
C GLU A 295 19.06 2.46 22.04
N ALA A 296 18.55 1.42 21.38
CA ALA A 296 17.75 1.57 20.18
C ALA A 296 16.43 2.32 20.45
N TYR A 297 15.81 2.11 21.61
CA TYR A 297 14.63 2.86 22.03
C TYR A 297 14.91 4.35 22.26
N GLU A 298 15.97 4.69 22.99
CA GLU A 298 16.34 6.10 23.19
C GLU A 298 16.75 6.77 21.88
N THR A 299 17.36 6.01 20.96
CA THR A 299 17.65 6.48 19.60
C THR A 299 16.36 6.77 18.84
N ALA A 300 15.37 5.89 18.90
CA ALA A 300 14.08 6.09 18.25
C ALA A 300 13.35 7.33 18.79
N LYS A 301 13.36 7.50 20.12
CA LYS A 301 12.72 8.62 20.82
C LYS A 301 13.34 9.97 20.49
N ASN A 302 14.65 10.02 20.30
CA ASN A 302 15.39 11.27 20.04
C ASN A 302 15.67 11.51 18.55
N ALA A 303 15.14 10.67 17.66
CA ALA A 303 15.35 10.78 16.23
C ALA A 303 14.65 12.03 15.66
N THR A 304 15.38 12.81 14.87
CA THR A 304 14.85 14.00 14.17
C THR A 304 14.25 13.67 12.80
N SER A 305 14.42 12.43 12.32
CA SER A 305 13.85 11.91 11.07
C SER A 305 12.97 10.69 11.35
N SER A 306 11.80 10.64 10.72
CA SER A 306 10.84 9.52 10.83
C SER A 306 11.42 8.18 10.41
N TYR A 307 12.28 8.17 9.39
CA TYR A 307 12.97 6.97 8.93
C TYR A 307 13.91 6.39 10.01
N VAL A 308 14.73 7.26 10.63
CA VAL A 308 15.67 6.86 11.69
C VAL A 308 14.91 6.40 12.94
N ALA A 309 13.79 7.06 13.24
CA ALA A 309 12.93 6.69 14.35
C ALA A 309 12.35 5.27 14.16
N ALA A 310 11.88 4.95 12.96
CA ALA A 310 11.30 3.65 12.63
C ALA A 310 12.33 2.52 12.63
N GLU A 311 13.51 2.74 12.04
CA GLU A 311 14.60 1.74 12.01
C GLU A 311 15.11 1.41 13.43
N ALA A 312 15.28 2.43 14.27
CA ALA A 312 15.68 2.27 15.66
C ALA A 312 14.59 1.56 16.48
N ALA A 313 13.31 1.86 16.25
CA ALA A 313 12.20 1.20 16.94
C ALA A 313 12.08 -0.29 16.56
N GLN A 314 12.29 -0.63 15.28
CA GLN A 314 12.31 -2.03 14.82
C GLN A 314 13.48 -2.80 15.44
N THR A 315 14.65 -2.15 15.54
CA THR A 315 15.83 -2.70 16.21
C THR A 315 15.57 -2.96 17.69
N ALA A 316 14.90 -2.02 18.38
CA ALA A 316 14.53 -2.16 19.78
C ALA A 316 13.58 -3.35 20.02
N ALA A 317 12.60 -3.56 19.15
CA ALA A 317 11.67 -4.69 19.21
C ALA A 317 12.35 -6.04 18.97
N ALA A 318 13.29 -6.09 18.01
CA ALA A 318 14.05 -7.30 17.70
C ALA A 318 14.96 -7.72 18.87
N GLU A 319 15.71 -6.78 19.45
CA GLU A 319 16.59 -7.06 20.59
C GLU A 319 15.78 -7.36 21.87
N SER A 320 14.62 -6.74 22.08
CA SER A 320 13.72 -7.10 23.19
C SER A 320 13.22 -8.54 23.09
N SER A 321 12.84 -8.97 21.88
CA SER A 321 12.40 -10.36 21.65
C SER A 321 13.52 -11.36 21.88
N LYS A 322 14.73 -11.04 21.43
CA LYS A 322 15.94 -11.85 21.65
C LYS A 322 16.30 -11.94 23.12
N ALA A 323 16.17 -10.85 23.88
CA ALA A 323 16.37 -10.83 25.33
C ALA A 323 15.41 -11.79 26.04
N LEU A 324 14.12 -11.76 25.71
CA LEU A 324 13.10 -12.62 26.30
C LEU A 324 13.36 -14.11 26.02
N VAL A 325 13.71 -14.45 24.77
CA VAL A 325 14.01 -15.84 24.39
C VAL A 325 15.24 -16.37 25.13
N ALA A 326 16.29 -15.56 25.24
CA ALA A 326 17.51 -15.92 25.96
C ALA A 326 17.25 -16.09 27.47
N ALA A 327 16.52 -15.17 28.09
CA ALA A 327 16.15 -15.28 29.51
C ALA A 327 15.32 -16.55 29.80
N THR A 328 14.39 -16.89 28.90
CA THR A 328 13.56 -18.11 29.03
C THR A 328 14.41 -19.37 28.98
N LYS A 329 15.34 -19.45 28.01
CA LYS A 329 16.26 -20.60 27.90
C LYS A 329 17.19 -20.71 29.11
N GLY A 330 17.72 -19.58 29.59
CA GLY A 330 18.56 -19.55 30.79
C GLY A 330 17.82 -20.05 32.03
N ALA A 331 16.57 -19.61 32.22
CA ALA A 331 15.72 -20.07 33.33
C ALA A 331 15.40 -21.57 33.26
N GLN A 332 15.20 -22.12 32.06
CA GLN A 332 14.99 -23.56 31.86
C GLN A 332 16.24 -24.38 32.22
N ALA A 333 17.41 -23.94 31.78
CA ALA A 333 18.69 -24.58 32.12
C ALA A 333 18.94 -24.55 33.64
N LEU A 334 18.63 -23.42 34.28
CA LEU A 334 18.74 -23.30 35.74
C LEU A 334 17.75 -24.19 36.51
N ALA A 335 16.52 -24.33 36.02
CA ALA A 335 15.55 -25.24 36.60
C ALA A 335 16.01 -26.71 36.48
N ARG A 336 16.64 -27.07 35.35
CA ARG A 336 17.23 -28.39 35.15
C ARG A 336 18.44 -28.63 36.05
N ALA A 337 19.31 -27.65 36.20
CA ALA A 337 20.43 -27.68 37.15
C ALA A 337 19.93 -27.94 38.59
N LYS A 338 18.88 -27.23 39.03
CA LYS A 338 18.23 -27.47 40.33
C LYS A 338 17.71 -28.91 40.48
N GLN A 339 17.09 -29.44 39.43
CA GLN A 339 16.57 -30.80 39.43
C GLN A 339 17.70 -31.83 39.57
N LEU A 340 18.80 -31.67 38.85
CA LEU A 340 19.98 -32.55 38.96
C LEU A 340 20.59 -32.54 40.37
N VAL A 341 20.65 -31.36 41.01
CA VAL A 341 21.10 -31.24 42.40
C VAL A 341 20.16 -31.95 43.38
N ALA A 342 18.84 -31.80 43.20
CA ALA A 342 17.84 -32.48 44.03
C ALA A 342 17.86 -34.02 43.85
N GLU A 343 18.09 -34.50 42.63
CA GLU A 343 18.23 -35.92 42.32
C GLU A 343 19.51 -36.53 42.93
N ALA A 344 20.59 -35.75 43.03
CA ALA A 344 21.85 -36.17 43.64
C ALA A 344 21.82 -36.17 45.18
N ASN A 345 20.90 -35.44 45.81
CA ASN A 345 20.79 -35.33 47.27
C ASN A 345 19.32 -35.39 47.77
N PRO A 346 18.70 -36.59 47.81
CA PRO A 346 17.28 -36.75 48.11
C PRO A 346 16.85 -36.48 49.56
N GLU A 347 17.78 -36.29 50.50
CA GLU A 347 17.48 -36.02 51.92
C GLU A 347 17.50 -34.52 52.29
N ALA A 348 17.77 -33.62 51.34
CA ALA A 348 17.96 -32.18 51.60
C ALA A 348 16.79 -31.26 51.18
N THR A 349 15.60 -31.81 50.89
CA THR A 349 14.38 -31.02 50.63
C THR A 349 13.72 -30.49 51.89
#